data_AF-A0AAV0L8J4-F1
#
_entry.id   AF-A0AAV0L8J4-F1
#
_cell.length_a   1.000
_cell.length_b   1.000
_cell.length_c   1.000
_cell.angle_alpha   90.00
_cell.angle_beta   90.00
_cell.angle_gamma   90.00
#
_symmetry.space_group_name_H-M   'P 1'
#
loop_
_entity.id
_entity.type
_entity.pdbx_description
1 polymer ?
#
loop_
_entity_poly.entity_id
_entity_poly.type
_entity_poly.pdbx_seq_one_letter_code
_entity_poly.pdbx_strand_id
1 'polypeptide(L)'
;MRGVGGPLLCIGDLLSDLAEKHEDDQPHPPPSSSSSPRAEDPDSIHSPPTVRLNFMFQENYEQLNQALEGSDPAWTALTLKLCTAVETGNKLVQSTNSNARLLSEKVAEMEKVVKRGDSAVAAAKVIPITLGQKGRPQTNSPTPEAH
;
A
#
# COMPACT_ATOMS: atom_id res chain seq x y z
N MET A 1 0.75 41.26 -54.92
CA MET A 1 -0.10 41.15 -53.71
C MET A 1 0.75 40.52 -52.62
N ARG A 2 1.35 41.33 -51.71
CA ARG A 2 2.09 40.80 -50.56
C ARG A 2 1.06 40.41 -49.51
N GLY A 3 0.74 39.12 -49.42
CA GLY A 3 0.00 38.58 -48.28
C GLY A 3 0.89 38.62 -47.06
N VAL A 4 0.57 39.49 -46.10
CA VAL A 4 1.22 39.53 -44.80
C VAL A 4 0.65 38.37 -44.00
N GLY A 5 1.40 37.26 -43.93
CA GLY A 5 1.09 36.16 -43.01
C GLY A 5 1.36 36.63 -41.59
N GLY A 6 0.31 36.74 -40.78
CA GLY A 6 0.44 37.05 -39.36
C GLY A 6 1.19 35.94 -38.61
N PRO A 7 1.61 36.20 -37.36
CA PRO A 7 2.23 35.19 -36.51
C PRO A 7 1.29 33.99 -36.34
N LEU A 8 1.81 32.78 -36.52
CA LEU A 8 1.08 31.56 -36.18
C LEU A 8 0.86 31.55 -34.66
N LEU A 9 -0.40 31.46 -34.24
CA LEU A 9 -0.73 31.29 -32.83
C LEU A 9 -0.11 29.99 -32.32
N CYS A 10 0.53 30.05 -31.17
CA CYS A 10 1.13 28.88 -30.54
C CYS A 10 0.00 27.98 -30.01
N ILE A 11 0.25 26.68 -29.92
CA ILE A 11 -0.69 25.74 -29.27
C ILE A 11 -1.05 26.22 -27.84
N GLY A 12 -0.15 26.95 -27.18
CA GLY A 12 -0.41 27.60 -25.88
C GLY A 12 -1.51 28.68 -25.90
N ASP A 13 -1.65 29.44 -26.98
CA ASP A 13 -2.70 30.47 -27.10
C ASP A 13 -4.08 29.80 -27.21
N LEU A 14 -4.16 28.68 -27.96
CA LEU A 14 -5.40 27.89 -28.11
C LEU A 14 -5.87 27.24 -26.80
N LEU A 15 -4.92 26.82 -25.95
CA LEU A 15 -5.24 26.16 -24.68
C LEU A 15 -5.61 27.15 -23.56
N SER A 16 -5.36 28.45 -23.75
CA SER A 16 -5.68 29.49 -22.76
C SER A 16 -7.19 29.71 -22.64
N ASP A 17 -7.94 29.70 -23.76
CA ASP A 17 -9.40 29.87 -23.77
C ASP A 17 -10.16 28.74 -23.05
N LEU A 18 -9.56 27.56 -22.90
CA LEU A 18 -10.13 26.42 -22.17
C LEU A 18 -9.88 26.51 -20.66
N ALA A 19 -8.93 27.33 -20.23
CA ALA A 19 -8.60 27.53 -18.82
C ALA A 19 -9.50 28.59 -18.15
N GLU A 20 -10.10 29.48 -18.94
CA GLU A 20 -10.99 30.53 -18.43
C GLU A 20 -12.42 30.00 -18.28
N LYS A 21 -12.67 29.38 -17.13
CA LYS A 21 -14.03 29.14 -16.65
C LYS A 21 -14.71 30.47 -16.38
N HIS A 22 -15.89 30.65 -16.97
CA HIS A 22 -16.81 31.74 -16.71
C HIS A 22 -17.16 31.78 -15.21
N GLU A 23 -16.46 32.62 -14.44
CA GLU A 23 -16.93 33.09 -13.14
C GLU A 23 -17.93 34.22 -13.42
N ASP A 24 -19.18 33.85 -13.70
CA ASP A 24 -20.27 34.82 -13.65
C ASP A 24 -20.84 34.83 -12.22
N ASP A 25 -20.70 36.00 -11.61
CA ASP A 25 -21.21 36.40 -10.30
C ASP A 25 -22.74 36.21 -10.21
N GLN A 26 -23.22 35.32 -9.34
CA GLN A 26 -24.58 35.45 -8.81
C GLN A 26 -24.69 34.89 -7.37
N PRO A 27 -25.04 35.72 -6.37
CA PRO A 27 -25.22 35.26 -5.00
C PRO A 27 -26.66 34.76 -4.80
N HIS A 28 -26.83 33.43 -4.63
CA HIS A 28 -28.10 32.83 -4.22
C HIS A 28 -27.94 31.86 -3.04
N PRO A 29 -28.95 31.80 -2.15
CA PRO A 29 -28.83 31.39 -0.76
C PRO A 29 -28.75 29.85 -0.59
N PRO A 30 -28.34 29.34 0.58
CA PRO A 30 -28.17 27.90 0.78
C PRO A 30 -29.53 27.19 0.84
N PRO A 31 -29.77 26.14 0.05
CA PRO A 31 -30.85 25.21 0.34
C PRO A 31 -30.35 24.12 1.29
N SER A 32 -31.02 24.05 2.43
CA SER A 32 -30.92 23.06 3.47
C SER A 32 -30.93 21.62 2.96
N SER A 33 -30.14 20.79 3.65
CA SER A 33 -30.20 19.34 3.82
C SER A 33 -31.48 18.64 3.36
N SER A 34 -31.38 17.77 2.35
CA SER A 34 -32.00 16.43 2.33
C SER A 34 -31.73 15.74 0.99
N SER A 35 -30.74 14.85 0.96
CA SER A 35 -30.76 13.67 0.09
C SER A 35 -29.70 12.70 0.58
N SER A 36 -30.17 11.58 1.15
CA SER A 36 -29.37 10.45 1.60
C SER A 36 -28.28 10.06 0.59
N PRO A 37 -27.11 9.59 1.05
CA PRO A 37 -26.19 8.88 0.17
C PRO A 37 -26.93 7.64 -0.34
N ARG A 38 -27.19 7.59 -1.64
CA ARG A 38 -27.62 6.38 -2.33
C ARG A 38 -26.52 5.35 -2.06
N ALA A 39 -26.89 4.30 -1.33
CA ALA A 39 -26.01 3.19 -1.01
C ALA A 39 -25.32 2.72 -2.28
N GLU A 40 -24.00 2.83 -2.31
CA GLU A 40 -23.18 2.11 -3.28
C GLU A 40 -23.44 0.62 -3.08
N ASP A 41 -23.63 -0.07 -4.20
CA ASP A 41 -23.91 -1.48 -4.27
C ASP A 41 -22.84 -2.28 -3.49
N PRO A 42 -23.19 -3.03 -2.43
CA PRO A 42 -22.21 -3.65 -1.53
C PRO A 42 -21.44 -4.82 -2.16
N ASP A 43 -21.82 -5.27 -3.37
CA ASP A 43 -21.21 -6.45 -4.01
C ASP A 43 -19.90 -6.16 -4.77
N SER A 44 -19.45 -4.90 -4.87
CA SER A 44 -18.18 -4.55 -5.55
C SER A 44 -16.94 -4.51 -4.63
N ILE A 45 -17.07 -4.93 -3.37
CA ILE A 45 -16.01 -4.80 -2.35
C ILE A 45 -15.09 -6.04 -2.27
N HIS A 46 -15.39 -7.14 -2.98
CA HIS A 46 -14.68 -8.41 -2.80
C HIS A 46 -13.46 -8.64 -3.69
N SER A 47 -13.14 -7.72 -4.59
CA SER A 47 -11.99 -7.85 -5.47
C SER A 47 -10.76 -7.18 -4.85
N PRO A 48 -9.61 -7.87 -4.70
CA PRO A 48 -8.36 -7.24 -4.30
C PRO A 48 -8.10 -5.99 -5.16
N PRO A 49 -7.52 -4.91 -4.60
CA PRO A 49 -7.24 -3.68 -5.34
C PRO A 49 -6.46 -3.92 -6.65
N THR A 50 -5.64 -4.96 -6.68
CA THR A 50 -4.90 -5.43 -7.86
C THR A 50 -5.82 -5.96 -8.97
N VAL A 51 -6.83 -6.75 -8.61
CA VAL A 51 -7.81 -7.34 -9.55
C VAL A 51 -8.66 -6.23 -10.17
N ARG A 52 -9.09 -5.26 -9.35
CA ARG A 52 -9.83 -4.10 -9.82
C ARG A 52 -9.01 -3.22 -10.76
N LEU A 53 -7.75 -2.97 -10.45
CA LEU A 53 -6.86 -2.17 -11.30
C LEU A 53 -6.59 -2.85 -12.64
N ASN A 54 -6.37 -4.17 -12.64
CA ASN A 54 -6.17 -4.94 -13.86
C ASN A 54 -7.39 -4.88 -14.78
N PHE A 55 -8.59 -5.07 -14.21
CA PHE A 55 -9.85 -4.94 -14.95
C PHE A 55 -10.02 -3.54 -15.55
N MET A 56 -9.83 -2.48 -14.76
CA MET A 56 -9.95 -1.10 -15.26
C MET A 56 -8.92 -0.79 -16.35
N PHE A 57 -7.68 -1.27 -16.23
CA PHE A 57 -6.68 -1.07 -17.27
C PHE A 57 -7.09 -1.75 -18.58
N GLN A 58 -7.49 -3.02 -18.50
CA GLN A 58 -7.91 -3.82 -19.66
C GLN A 58 -9.11 -3.19 -20.38
N GLU A 59 -10.16 -2.83 -19.62
CA GLU A 59 -11.38 -2.22 -20.16
C GLU A 59 -11.09 -0.88 -20.86
N ASN A 60 -10.30 0.00 -20.25
CA ASN A 60 -9.96 1.29 -20.87
C ASN A 60 -9.05 1.12 -22.09
N TYR A 61 -8.21 0.08 -22.12
CA TYR A 61 -7.35 -0.22 -23.26
C TYR A 61 -8.16 -0.70 -24.47
N GLU A 62 -9.14 -1.58 -24.25
CA GLU A 62 -10.06 -2.04 -25.29
C GLU A 62 -10.89 -0.88 -25.85
N GLN A 63 -11.45 -0.05 -24.98
CA GLN A 63 -12.17 1.16 -25.38
C GLN A 63 -11.28 2.15 -26.15
N LEU A 64 -10.01 2.28 -25.76
CA LEU A 64 -9.06 3.14 -26.46
C LEU A 64 -8.82 2.64 -27.89
N ASN A 65 -8.59 1.34 -28.07
CA ASN A 65 -8.41 0.77 -29.40
C ASN A 65 -9.62 1.04 -30.29
N GLN A 66 -10.84 0.88 -29.76
CA GLN A 66 -12.06 1.21 -30.50
C GLN A 66 -12.18 2.70 -30.85
N ALA A 67 -11.84 3.59 -29.91
CA ALA A 67 -11.87 5.04 -30.14
C ALA A 67 -10.83 5.50 -31.19
N LEU A 68 -9.68 4.81 -31.25
CA LEU A 68 -8.61 5.06 -32.22
C LEU A 68 -8.92 4.51 -33.62
N GLU A 69 -9.71 3.44 -33.72
CA GLU A 69 -10.26 2.96 -35.00
C GLU A 69 -11.34 3.92 -35.53
N GLY A 70 -12.07 4.58 -34.61
CA GLY A 70 -12.97 5.68 -34.90
C GLY A 70 -12.27 7.04 -35.01
N SER A 71 -13.06 8.08 -35.27
CA SER A 71 -12.63 9.48 -35.11
C SER A 71 -13.19 10.08 -33.81
N ASP A 72 -13.31 9.26 -32.76
CA ASP A 72 -13.92 9.66 -31.49
C ASP A 72 -12.91 10.44 -30.63
N PRO A 73 -13.20 11.69 -30.21
CA PRO A 73 -12.32 12.46 -29.32
C PRO A 73 -12.08 11.82 -27.94
N ALA A 74 -12.86 10.79 -27.56
CA ALA A 74 -12.71 10.05 -26.31
C ALA A 74 -11.34 9.40 -26.10
N TRP A 75 -10.54 9.18 -27.16
CA TRP A 75 -9.20 8.59 -27.06
C TRP A 75 -8.28 9.34 -26.09
N THR A 76 -8.43 10.67 -26.01
CA THR A 76 -7.65 11.51 -25.09
C THR A 76 -7.97 11.21 -23.63
N ALA A 77 -9.25 11.14 -23.28
CA ALA A 77 -9.73 10.82 -21.94
C ALA A 77 -9.36 9.38 -21.55
N LEU A 78 -9.48 8.42 -22.47
CA LEU A 78 -9.11 7.02 -22.25
C LEU A 78 -7.60 6.86 -22.03
N THR A 79 -6.78 7.60 -22.78
CA THR A 79 -5.32 7.64 -22.56
C THR A 79 -4.98 8.16 -21.17
N LEU A 80 -5.63 9.23 -20.71
CA LEU A 80 -5.42 9.75 -19.35
C LEU A 80 -5.83 8.74 -18.28
N LYS A 81 -6.95 8.04 -18.45
CA LYS A 81 -7.38 6.98 -17.52
C LYS A 81 -6.35 5.85 -17.43
N LEU A 82 -5.77 5.44 -18.57
CA LEU A 82 -4.71 4.42 -18.59
C LEU A 82 -3.44 4.91 -17.88
N CYS A 83 -3.01 6.15 -18.10
CA CYS A 83 -1.90 6.75 -17.38
C CYS A 83 -2.14 6.74 -15.86
N THR A 84 -3.33 7.15 -15.41
CA THR A 84 -3.71 7.10 -13.99
C THR A 84 -3.73 5.68 -13.43
N ALA A 85 -4.22 4.69 -14.20
CA ALA A 85 -4.22 3.30 -13.79
C ALA A 85 -2.78 2.76 -13.61
N VAL A 86 -1.87 3.09 -14.55
CA VAL A 86 -0.46 2.72 -14.44
C VAL A 86 0.21 3.38 -13.25
N GLU A 87 -0.03 4.68 -13.02
CA GLU A 87 0.52 5.40 -11.87
C GLU A 87 0.03 4.80 -10.54
N THR A 88 -1.26 4.44 -10.48
CA THR A 88 -1.85 3.75 -9.33
C THR A 88 -1.19 2.39 -9.10
N GLY A 89 -0.94 1.63 -10.17
CA GLY A 89 -0.21 0.36 -10.10
C GLY A 89 1.21 0.53 -9.57
N ASN A 90 1.94 1.56 -10.04
CA ASN A 90 3.26 1.88 -9.54
C ASN A 90 3.25 2.22 -8.03
N LYS A 91 2.30 3.05 -7.58
CA LYS A 91 2.14 3.36 -6.14
C LYS A 91 1.84 2.12 -5.31
N LEU A 92 1.01 1.21 -5.83
CA LEU A 92 0.69 -0.05 -5.16
C LEU A 92 1.92 -0.95 -5.00
N VAL A 93 2.74 -1.08 -6.04
CA VAL A 93 4.01 -1.83 -6.00
C VAL A 93 4.97 -1.21 -4.98
N GLN A 94 5.13 0.11 -5.01
CA GLN A 94 6.02 0.81 -4.07
C GLN A 94 5.57 0.64 -2.61
N SER A 95 4.27 0.80 -2.34
CA SER A 95 3.71 0.59 -1.00
C SER A 95 3.91 -0.85 -0.53
N THR A 96 3.60 -1.83 -1.39
CA THR A 96 3.76 -3.25 -1.08
C THR A 96 5.22 -3.59 -0.79
N ASN A 97 6.16 -3.09 -1.59
CA ASN A 97 7.60 -3.32 -1.37
C ASN A 97 8.08 -2.71 -0.05
N SER A 98 7.68 -1.47 0.25
CA SER A 98 8.00 -0.81 1.52
C SER A 98 7.47 -1.61 2.72
N ASN A 99 6.22 -2.06 2.66
CA ASN A 99 5.59 -2.87 3.71
C ASN A 99 6.28 -4.23 3.85
N ALA A 100 6.61 -4.89 2.75
CA ALA A 100 7.33 -6.17 2.78
C ALA A 100 8.73 -6.02 3.40
N ARG A 101 9.43 -4.92 3.10
CA ARG A 101 10.73 -4.61 3.72
C ARG A 101 10.58 -4.38 5.23
N LEU A 102 9.62 -3.56 5.64
CA LEU A 102 9.35 -3.29 7.07
C LEU A 102 8.98 -4.58 7.82
N LEU A 103 8.16 -5.43 7.21
CA LEU A 103 7.80 -6.73 7.78
C LEU A 103 9.02 -7.63 7.94
N SER A 104 9.89 -7.69 6.93
CA SER A 104 11.15 -8.44 6.99
C SER A 104 12.06 -7.97 8.14
N GLU A 105 12.21 -6.65 8.29
CA GLU A 105 12.97 -6.06 9.41
C GLU A 105 12.39 -6.47 10.77
N LYS A 106 11.05 -6.46 10.90
CA LYS A 106 10.36 -6.88 12.13
C LYS A 106 10.48 -8.36 12.43
N VAL A 107 10.41 -9.22 11.41
CA VAL A 107 10.64 -10.66 11.56
C VAL A 107 12.08 -10.94 12.02
N ALA A 108 13.08 -10.23 11.47
CA ALA A 108 14.47 -10.36 11.88
C ALA A 108 14.70 -9.88 13.33
N GLU A 109 14.01 -8.84 13.78
CA GLU A 109 14.02 -8.40 15.17
C GLU A 109 13.45 -9.49 16.10
N MET A 110 12.30 -10.06 15.72
CA MET A 110 11.63 -11.11 16.48
C MET A 110 12.46 -12.40 16.56
N GLU A 111 13.18 -12.77 15.50
CA GLU A 111 14.11 -13.91 15.50
C GLU A 111 15.20 -13.76 16.57
N LYS A 112 15.74 -12.54 16.77
CA LYS A 112 16.73 -12.28 17.83
C LYS A 112 16.14 -12.48 19.22
N VAL A 113 14.88 -12.10 19.42
CA VAL A 113 14.16 -12.29 20.68
C VAL A 113 13.96 -13.78 20.95
N VAL A 114 13.54 -14.55 19.95
CA VAL A 114 13.36 -16.01 20.05
C VAL A 114 14.69 -16.68 20.42
N LYS A 115 15.78 -16.39 19.71
CA LYS A 115 17.13 -16.93 20.02
C LYS A 115 17.58 -16.64 21.44
N ARG A 116 17.29 -15.44 21.95
CA ARG A 116 17.56 -15.06 23.35
C ARG A 116 16.70 -15.88 24.31
N GLY A 117 15.42 -16.05 24.01
CA GLY A 117 14.50 -16.90 24.77
C GLY A 117 15.01 -18.34 24.86
N ASP A 118 15.40 -18.92 23.73
CA ASP A 118 15.94 -20.28 23.66
C ASP A 118 17.22 -20.43 24.50
N SER A 119 18.10 -19.43 24.45
CA SER A 119 19.33 -19.40 25.27
C SER A 119 19.02 -19.35 26.78
N ALA A 120 18.04 -18.55 27.18
CA ALA A 120 17.62 -18.45 28.58
C ALA A 120 16.97 -19.75 29.07
N VAL A 121 16.14 -20.39 28.24
CA VAL A 121 15.55 -21.71 28.54
C VAL A 121 16.64 -22.77 28.69
N ALA A 122 17.63 -22.79 27.78
CA ALA A 122 18.76 -23.71 27.87
C ALA A 122 19.55 -23.50 29.17
N ALA A 123 19.86 -22.25 29.54
CA ALA A 123 20.54 -21.93 30.79
C ALA A 123 19.73 -22.37 32.03
N ALA A 124 18.42 -22.11 32.05
CA ALA A 124 17.54 -22.50 33.15
C ALA A 124 17.47 -24.03 33.35
N LYS A 125 17.53 -24.81 32.26
CA LYS A 125 17.55 -26.29 32.33
C LYS A 125 18.82 -26.87 32.97
N VAL A 126 19.93 -26.12 33.04
CA VAL A 126 21.19 -26.56 33.67
C VAL A 126 21.16 -26.41 35.20
N ILE A 127 20.38 -25.46 35.72
CA ILE A 127 20.31 -25.12 37.15
C ILE A 127 19.77 -26.27 38.04
N PRO A 128 18.79 -27.09 37.62
CA PRO A 128 18.33 -28.24 38.40
C PRO A 128 19.42 -29.31 38.64
N ILE A 129 20.47 -29.36 37.81
CA ILE A 129 21.52 -30.39 37.88
C ILE A 129 22.54 -30.05 38.98
N THR A 130 22.75 -28.76 39.26
CA THR A 130 23.73 -28.31 40.28
C THR A 130 23.15 -28.21 41.69
N LEU A 131 21.82 -28.07 41.84
CA LEU A 131 21.16 -28.04 43.15
C LEU A 131 20.94 -29.45 43.74
N GLY A 132 20.78 -30.49 42.91
CA GLY A 132 20.63 -31.88 43.35
C GLY A 132 21.93 -32.54 43.85
N GLN A 133 23.10 -31.96 43.59
CA GLN A 133 24.39 -32.49 44.04
C GLN A 133 24.91 -31.87 45.35
N LYS A 134 24.31 -30.76 45.82
CA LYS A 134 24.66 -30.12 47.10
C LYS A 134 23.77 -30.58 48.26
N GLY A 135 23.42 -31.87 48.29
CA GLY A 135 22.46 -32.43 49.24
C GLY A 135 22.76 -33.85 49.73
N ARG A 136 23.97 -34.40 49.55
CA ARG A 136 24.35 -35.66 50.22
C ARG A 136 25.05 -35.30 51.55
N PRO A 137 24.44 -35.58 52.72
CA PRO A 137 25.15 -35.47 53.99
C PRO A 137 26.27 -36.51 53.97
N GLN A 138 27.51 -36.10 54.22
CA GLN A 138 28.52 -37.04 54.67
C GLN A 138 28.06 -37.52 56.05
N THR A 139 27.50 -38.72 56.09
CA THR A 139 27.14 -39.38 57.34
C THR A 139 28.44 -39.74 58.06
N ASN A 140 28.76 -39.00 59.10
CA ASN A 140 29.73 -39.39 60.12
C ASN A 140 29.32 -40.75 60.69
N SER A 141 30.16 -41.77 60.51
CA SER A 141 30.05 -43.04 61.24
C SER A 141 30.99 -43.02 62.46
N PRO A 142 30.56 -43.53 63.63
CA PRO A 142 31.36 -43.50 64.86
C PRO A 142 32.39 -44.63 64.95
N THR A 143 33.32 -44.40 65.87
CA THR A 143 34.50 -45.13 66.43
C THR A 143 34.41 -46.67 66.53
N PRO A 144 35.55 -47.36 66.76
CA PRO A 144 35.73 -47.85 68.14
C PRO A 144 37.15 -47.69 68.71
N GLU A 145 37.19 -47.41 70.01
CA GLU A 145 38.34 -47.57 70.89
C GLU A 145 38.87 -49.01 70.83
N ALA A 146 40.20 -49.16 70.88
CA ALA A 146 40.86 -50.42 71.18
C ALA A 146 41.71 -50.22 72.44
N HIS A 147 41.55 -51.19 73.34
CA HIS A 147 42.12 -51.36 74.68
C HIS A 147 43.63 -51.18 74.80
#